data_AF-A0A314L476-F1
#
_entry.id   AF-A0A314L476-F1
#
_cell.length_a   1.000
_cell.length_b   1.000
_cell.length_c   1.000
_cell.angle_alpha   90.00
_cell.angle_beta   90.00
_cell.angle_gamma   90.00
#
_symmetry.space_group_name_H-M   'P 1'
#
loop_
_entity.id
_entity.type
_entity.pdbx_description
1 polymer ?
#
loop_
_entity_poly.entity_id
_entity_poly.type
_entity_poly.pdbx_seq_one_letter_code
_entity_poly.pdbx_strand_id
1 'polypeptide(L)' 'MVLKRKAASELSAENLQPKKLAKKQRQNRPIPYWIRMRTDNTIRYNAKQGTGVEPS' A
#
# COMPACT_ATOMS: atom_id res chain seq x y z
N MET A 1 -36.04 -0.40 -13.66
CA MET A 1 -34.80 -0.85 -12.98
C MET A 1 -33.63 -0.03 -13.51
N VAL A 2 -33.34 1.14 -12.94
CA VAL A 2 -32.18 1.95 -13.36
C VAL A 2 -31.11 1.81 -12.27
N LEU A 3 -30.07 1.05 -12.57
CA LEU A 3 -28.92 0.88 -11.70
C LEU A 3 -28.12 2.21 -11.71
N LYS A 4 -28.16 2.96 -10.61
CA LYS A 4 -27.32 4.16 -10.45
C LYS A 4 -25.86 3.71 -10.39
N ARG A 5 -25.08 3.96 -11.46
CA ARG A 5 -23.63 3.80 -11.44
C ARG A 5 -23.05 4.98 -10.66
N LYS A 6 -22.56 4.73 -9.44
CA LYS A 6 -21.82 5.72 -8.64
C LYS A 6 -20.45 5.94 -9.31
N ALA A 7 -20.09 7.19 -9.60
CA ALA A 7 -18.79 7.51 -10.19
C ALA A 7 -17.66 7.10 -9.22
N ALA A 8 -16.53 6.60 -9.74
CA ALA A 8 -15.42 6.12 -8.92
C ALA A 8 -14.88 7.19 -7.94
N SER A 9 -15.05 8.47 -8.27
CA SER A 9 -14.73 9.62 -7.42
C SER A 9 -15.56 9.70 -6.13
N GLU A 10 -16.81 9.23 -6.17
CA GLU A 10 -17.77 9.33 -5.05
C GLU A 10 -17.66 8.16 -4.06
N LEU A 11 -16.90 7.11 -4.38
CA LEU A 11 -16.67 5.95 -3.50
C LEU A 11 -15.56 6.16 -2.46
N SER A 12 -14.93 7.34 -2.45
CA SER A 12 -13.65 7.57 -1.79
C SER A 12 -13.69 7.69 -0.28
N ALA A 13 -14.80 8.12 0.33
CA ALA A 13 -14.85 8.37 1.79
C ALA A 13 -15.77 7.41 2.56
N GLU A 14 -16.92 6.99 2.00
CA GLU A 14 -17.94 6.24 2.73
C GLU A 14 -17.62 4.74 2.93
N ASN A 15 -16.74 4.16 2.11
CA ASN A 15 -16.35 2.74 2.21
C ASN A 15 -15.01 2.53 2.93
N LEU A 16 -14.40 3.61 3.44
CA LEU A 16 -13.09 3.56 4.06
C LEU A 16 -13.21 3.06 5.51
N GLN A 17 -13.18 1.74 5.69
CA GLN A 17 -13.11 1.16 7.03
C GLN A 17 -11.80 1.64 7.72
N PRO A 18 -11.87 2.41 8.82
CA PRO A 18 -10.71 3.10 9.40
C PRO A 18 -9.60 2.13 9.83
N LYS A 19 -9.98 0.91 10.27
CA LYS A 19 -9.05 -0.18 10.58
C LYS A 19 -8.19 -0.59 9.37
N LYS A 20 -8.78 -0.61 8.16
CA LYS A 20 -8.06 -0.96 6.92
C LYS A 20 -7.07 0.15 6.53
N LEU A 21 -7.45 1.42 6.71
CA LEU A 21 -6.56 2.55 6.43
C LEU A 21 -5.36 2.58 7.37
N ALA A 22 -5.59 2.41 8.68
CA ALA A 22 -4.52 2.35 9.67
C ALA A 22 -3.51 1.22 9.38
N LYS A 23 -3.99 0.06 8.91
CA LYS A 23 -3.12 -1.05 8.49
C LYS A 23 -2.27 -0.67 7.27
N LYS A 24 -2.86 -0.04 6.25
CA LYS A 24 -2.12 0.40 5.05
C LYS A 24 -1.03 1.42 5.40
N GLN A 25 -1.32 2.38 6.28
CA GLN A 25 -0.32 3.34 6.76
C GLN A 25 0.86 2.64 7.46
N ARG A 26 0.60 1.59 8.25
CA ARG A 26 1.65 0.80 8.92
C ARG A 26 2.47 -0.05 7.95
N GLN A 27 1.88 -0.52 6.85
CA GLN A 27 2.56 -1.34 5.84
C GLN A 27 3.46 -0.54 4.92
N ASN A 28 3.21 0.76 4.75
CA ASN A 28 3.99 1.65 3.89
C ASN A 28 5.30 2.12 4.56
N ARG A 29 5.99 1.22 5.27
CA ARG A 29 7.26 1.49 5.94
C ARG A 29 8.42 0.92 5.12
N PRO A 30 9.60 1.56 5.12
CA PRO A 30 10.77 1.04 4.42
C PRO A 30 11.27 -0.25 5.07
N ILE A 31 11.93 -1.10 4.27
CA ILE A 31 12.51 -2.36 4.74
C ILE A 31 13.71 -2.05 5.66
N PRO A 32 13.72 -2.54 6.91
CA PRO A 32 14.85 -2.40 7.81
C PRO A 32 16.16 -2.97 7.25
N TYR A 33 17.28 -2.31 7.55
CA TYR A 33 18.59 -2.66 7.02
C TYR A 33 19.05 -4.08 7.38
N TRP A 34 18.88 -4.50 8.64
CA TRP A 34 19.29 -5.82 9.11
C TRP A 34 18.59 -6.98 8.38
N ILE A 35 17.38 -6.76 7.85
CA ILE A 35 16.70 -7.78 7.03
C ILE A 35 17.48 -8.02 5.74
N ARG A 36 18.00 -6.96 5.12
CA ARG A 36 18.82 -7.02 3.91
C ARG A 36 20.13 -7.79 4.12
N MET A 37 20.62 -7.82 5.37
CA MET A 37 21.87 -8.47 5.74
C MET A 37 21.71 -9.96 6.11
N ARG A 38 20.49 -10.49 6.10
CA ARG A 38 20.25 -11.93 6.37
C ARG A 38 20.78 -12.79 5.22
N THR A 39 21.44 -13.89 5.55
CA THR A 39 21.82 -14.93 4.58
C THR A 39 20.59 -15.48 3.87
N ASP A 40 20.71 -15.77 2.57
CA ASP A 40 19.64 -16.26 1.69
C ASP A 40 18.42 -15.33 1.56
N ASN A 41 18.56 -14.04 1.86
CA ASN A 41 17.50 -13.06 1.63
C ASN A 41 17.58 -12.47 0.21
N THR A 42 16.51 -12.64 -0.57
CA THR A 42 16.37 -12.08 -1.93
C THR A 42 15.69 -10.71 -1.95
N ILE A 43 15.17 -10.23 -0.81
CA ILE A 43 14.36 -9.02 -0.73
C ILE A 43 15.25 -7.76 -0.80
N ARG A 44 15.16 -7.02 -1.91
CA ARG A 44 15.91 -5.75 -2.16
C ARG A 44 15.11 -4.48 -1.92
N TYR A 45 13.80 -4.49 -2.11
CA TYR A 45 12.94 -3.33 -1.87
C TYR A 45 11.50 -3.78 -1.56
N ASN A 46 10.69 -2.88 -0.99
CA ASN A 46 9.28 -3.19 -0.71
C ASN A 46 8.45 -2.88 -1.94
N ALA A 47 8.15 -3.91 -2.74
CA ALA A 47 7.34 -3.81 -3.95
C ALA A 47 5.89 -3.31 -3.73
N LYS A 48 5.43 -3.21 -2.47
CA LYS A 48 4.09 -2.72 -2.12
C LYS A 48 4.07 -1.24 -1.70
N GLN A 49 5.21 -0.56 -1.67
CA GLN A 49 5.21 0.88 -1.48
C GLN A 49 4.71 1.54 -2.77
N GLY A 50 3.61 2.29 -2.66
CA GLY A 50 2.99 3.01 -3.78
C GLY A 50 3.72 4.29 -4.15
N THR A 51 5.04 4.35 -3.95
CA THR A 51 5.86 5.50 -4.29
C THR A 51 6.45 5.24 -5.66
N GLY A 52 5.97 5.94 -6.69
CA GLY A 52 6.49 5.90 -8.06
C GLY A 52 7.87 6.57 -8.18
N VAL A 53 8.76 6.27 -7.22
CA VAL A 53 10.11 6.79 -7.16
C VAL A 53 11.02 5.66 -7.62
N GLU A 54 11.38 5.71 -8.90
CA GLU A 54 12.39 4.86 -9.53
C GLU A 54 13.66 4.85 -8.66
N PRO A 55 14.14 3.69 -8.19
CA PRO A 55 15.41 3.61 -7.48
C PRO A 55 16.55 3.76 -8.51
N SER A 56 17.38 4.80 -8.34
CA SER A 56 18.65 5.00 -9.07
C SER A 56 19.65 3.86 -8.84
#